data_AF-A0A7I0EE22-F1
#
_entry.id   AF-A0A7I0EE22-F1
#
_cell.length_a   1.000
_cell.length_b   1.000
_cell.length_c   1.000
_cell.angle_alpha   90.00
_cell.angle_beta   90.00
_cell.angle_gamma   90.00
#
_symmetry.space_group_name_H-M   'P 1'
#
loop_
_entity.id
_entity.type
_entity.pdbx_description
1 polymer ?
#
loop_
_entity_poly.entity_id
_entity_poly.type
_entity_poly.pdbx_seq_one_letter_code
_entity_poly.pdbx_strand_id
1 'polypeptide(L)'
;MTTANLVGRNLVLNIDGLEEPFIIVPLAGRRGQALTATFLNIAMGAISPMSMDDALAEAAGPGMYDRVRDELTLHEGESVLLAAFYWQTVLGMDGVNAYLNAGEGLAGAKKALELLILALGISPTQTAPSGVLESLIPKLAPTPPTGRATTTLDKLPAAKRSQPRKPKTGKPAA
;
A
#
# COMPACT_ATOMS: atom_id res chain seq x y z
N MET A 1 -7.90 12.71 -4.41
CA MET A 1 -8.70 11.90 -3.46
C MET A 1 -9.38 10.79 -4.24
N THR A 2 -9.46 9.58 -3.68
CA THR A 2 -10.17 8.46 -4.31
C THR A 2 -11.58 8.33 -3.72
N THR A 3 -12.59 8.16 -4.57
CA THR A 3 -13.97 7.92 -4.15
C THR A 3 -14.51 6.65 -4.78
N ALA A 4 -15.36 5.92 -4.05
CA ALA A 4 -15.91 4.64 -4.48
C ALA A 4 -17.44 4.70 -4.56
N ASN A 5 -17.99 4.14 -5.63
CA ASN A 5 -19.43 3.99 -5.83
C ASN A 5 -19.75 2.59 -6.33
N LEU A 6 -20.91 2.07 -5.93
CA LEU A 6 -21.46 0.84 -6.47
C LEU A 6 -22.37 1.17 -7.66
N VAL A 7 -22.00 0.71 -8.85
CA VAL A 7 -22.82 0.84 -10.06
C VAL A 7 -23.21 -0.54 -10.56
N GLY A 8 -24.46 -0.91 -10.33
CA GLY A 8 -24.94 -2.27 -10.58
C GLY A 8 -24.19 -3.27 -9.69
N ARG A 9 -23.36 -4.12 -10.32
CA ARG A 9 -22.51 -5.09 -9.63
C ARG A 9 -21.03 -4.68 -9.60
N ASN A 10 -20.67 -3.54 -10.18
CA ASN A 10 -19.29 -3.14 -10.34
C ASN A 10 -18.93 -2.08 -9.31
N LEU A 11 -17.70 -2.15 -8.81
CA LEU A 11 -17.09 -1.05 -8.08
C LEU A 11 -16.58 -0.03 -9.10
N VAL A 12 -16.95 1.23 -8.90
CA VAL A 12 -16.48 2.36 -9.70
C VAL A 12 -15.66 3.28 -8.80
N LEU A 13 -14.38 3.41 -9.11
CA LEU A 13 -13.44 4.26 -8.39
C LEU A 13 -13.15 5.51 -9.23
N ASN A 14 -13.32 6.68 -8.64
CA ASN A 14 -12.96 7.96 -9.25
C ASN A 14 -11.78 8.55 -8.49
N ILE A 15 -10.80 9.04 -9.23
CA ILE A 15 -9.62 9.70 -8.67
C ILE A 15 -9.67 11.16 -9.11
N ASP A 16 -9.51 12.09 -8.17
CA ASP A 16 -9.43 13.51 -8.50
C ASP A 16 -8.34 13.77 -9.54
N GLY A 17 -8.69 14.48 -10.61
CA GLY A 17 -7.78 14.81 -11.70
C GLY A 17 -7.83 13.85 -12.88
N LEU A 18 -8.58 12.75 -12.79
CA LEU A 18 -8.85 11.85 -13.93
C LEU A 18 -10.32 11.90 -14.33
N GLU A 19 -10.57 11.99 -15.64
CA GLU A 19 -11.93 12.02 -16.18
C GLU A 19 -12.56 10.62 -16.26
N GLU A 20 -11.74 9.60 -16.54
CA GLU A 20 -12.22 8.23 -16.72
C GLU A 20 -12.10 7.40 -15.44
N PRO A 21 -13.20 6.82 -14.93
CA PRO A 21 -13.17 6.02 -13.71
C PRO A 21 -12.49 4.67 -13.93
N PHE A 22 -12.07 4.05 -12.82
CA PHE A 22 -11.63 2.66 -12.77
C PHE A 22 -12.80 1.77 -12.39
N ILE A 23 -13.14 0.81 -13.26
CA ILE A 23 -14.31 -0.04 -13.08
C ILE A 23 -13.84 -1.46 -12.77
N ILE A 24 -14.09 -1.91 -11.55
CA ILE A 24 -13.69 -3.23 -11.06
C ILE A 24 -14.91 -4.16 -11.10
N VAL A 25 -14.80 -5.22 -11.88
CA VAL A 25 -15.82 -6.25 -12.02
C VAL A 25 -15.67 -7.28 -10.90
N PRO A 26 -16.76 -7.72 -10.25
CA PRO A 26 -16.68 -8.69 -9.18
C PRO A 26 -16.28 -10.07 -9.72
N LEU A 27 -15.37 -10.71 -9.01
CA LEU A 27 -14.97 -12.08 -9.27
C LEU A 27 -16.10 -13.05 -8.91
N ALA A 28 -16.05 -14.25 -9.50
CA ALA A 28 -16.90 -15.35 -9.05
C ALA A 28 -16.55 -15.72 -7.59
N GLY A 29 -17.55 -16.09 -6.78
CA GLY A 29 -17.39 -16.25 -5.33
C GLY A 29 -16.23 -17.17 -4.90
N ARG A 30 -15.99 -18.28 -5.62
CA ARG A 30 -14.84 -19.18 -5.33
C ARG A 30 -13.48 -18.51 -5.59
N ARG A 31 -13.39 -17.64 -6.60
CA ARG A 31 -12.16 -16.89 -6.89
C ARG A 31 -11.92 -15.80 -5.85
N GLY A 32 -12.96 -15.07 -5.43
CA GLY A 32 -12.83 -14.09 -4.34
C GLY A 32 -12.37 -14.73 -3.02
N GLN A 33 -12.85 -15.93 -2.70
CA GLN A 33 -12.38 -16.71 -1.55
C GLN A 33 -10.90 -17.11 -1.68
N ALA A 34 -10.48 -17.64 -2.83
CA ALA A 34 -9.10 -18.02 -3.07
C ALA A 34 -8.14 -16.81 -3.00
N LEU A 35 -8.57 -15.66 -3.54
CA LEU A 35 -7.85 -14.40 -3.48
C LEU A 35 -7.69 -13.93 -2.03
N THR A 36 -8.77 -13.96 -1.25
CA THR A 36 -8.75 -13.59 0.18
C THR A 36 -7.78 -14.49 0.96
N ALA A 37 -7.82 -15.79 0.73
CA ALA A 37 -6.91 -16.74 1.36
C ALA A 37 -5.44 -16.47 0.99
N THR A 38 -5.16 -16.17 -0.28
CA THR A 38 -3.83 -15.83 -0.77
C THR A 38 -3.29 -14.59 -0.06
N PHE A 39 -4.09 -13.52 0.01
CA PHE A 39 -3.72 -12.29 0.72
C PHE A 39 -3.43 -12.55 2.21
N LEU A 40 -4.29 -13.29 2.91
CA LEU A 40 -4.08 -13.62 4.32
C LEU A 40 -2.82 -14.46 4.54
N ASN A 41 -2.54 -15.42 3.65
CA ASN A 41 -1.32 -16.22 3.74
C ASN A 41 -0.06 -15.40 3.48
N ILE A 42 -0.09 -14.43 2.55
CA ILE A 42 1.00 -13.46 2.35
C ILE A 42 1.15 -12.61 3.61
N ALA A 43 0.04 -12.09 4.13
CA ALA A 43 0.03 -11.28 5.33
C ALA A 43 0.65 -12.07 6.50
N MET A 44 0.23 -13.30 6.77
CA MET A 44 0.82 -14.16 7.81
C MET A 44 2.28 -14.59 7.55
N GLY A 45 2.87 -14.24 6.40
CA GLY A 45 4.22 -14.66 6.01
C GLY A 45 4.33 -16.13 5.63
N ALA A 46 3.20 -16.80 5.38
CA ALA A 46 3.14 -18.19 4.94
C ALA A 46 3.45 -18.34 3.43
N ILE A 47 3.25 -17.28 2.65
CA ILE A 47 3.58 -17.19 1.21
C ILE A 47 4.49 -15.98 0.97
N SER A 48 5.28 -16.04 -0.10
CA SER A 48 6.16 -14.96 -0.52
C SER A 48 5.39 -13.63 -0.70
N PRO A 49 5.91 -12.50 -0.18
CA PRO A 49 5.36 -11.17 -0.45
C PRO A 49 5.34 -10.79 -1.93
N MET A 50 6.19 -11.42 -2.75
CA MET A 50 6.21 -11.21 -4.20
C MET A 50 4.89 -11.62 -4.87
N SER A 51 4.12 -12.53 -4.26
CA SER A 51 2.81 -12.94 -4.76
C SER A 51 1.71 -11.92 -4.49
N MET A 52 2.01 -10.81 -3.80
CA MET A 52 1.03 -9.74 -3.57
C MET A 52 0.65 -9.04 -4.88
N ASP A 53 1.62 -8.82 -5.76
CA ASP A 53 1.38 -8.15 -7.05
C ASP A 53 0.42 -8.96 -7.92
N ASP A 54 0.60 -10.29 -7.97
CA ASP A 54 -0.29 -11.21 -8.68
C ASP A 54 -1.72 -11.18 -8.10
N ALA A 55 -1.86 -11.11 -6.77
CA ALA A 55 -3.16 -11.04 -6.11
C ALA A 55 -3.87 -9.70 -6.43
N LEU A 56 -3.14 -8.58 -6.42
CA LEU A 56 -3.69 -7.28 -6.78
C LEU A 56 -4.07 -7.20 -8.27
N ALA A 57 -3.26 -7.80 -9.14
CA ALA A 57 -3.57 -7.93 -10.56
C ALA A 57 -4.83 -8.76 -10.81
N GLU A 58 -5.01 -9.87 -10.08
CA GLU A 58 -6.24 -10.66 -10.13
C GLU A 58 -7.46 -9.88 -9.60
N ALA A 59 -7.28 -9.11 -8.53
CA ALA A 59 -8.36 -8.33 -7.91
C ALA A 59 -8.91 -7.23 -8.83
N ALA A 60 -8.00 -6.51 -9.49
CA ALA A 60 -8.34 -5.44 -10.42
C ALA A 60 -8.80 -5.97 -11.79
N GLY A 61 -8.23 -7.11 -12.22
CA GLY A 61 -8.37 -7.64 -13.56
C GLY A 61 -7.31 -7.07 -14.51
N PRO A 62 -6.90 -7.84 -15.54
CA PRO A 62 -5.69 -7.56 -16.32
C PRO A 62 -5.67 -6.16 -16.96
N GLY A 63 -6.74 -5.79 -17.68
CA GLY A 63 -6.78 -4.48 -18.34
C GLY A 63 -6.85 -3.29 -17.39
N MET A 64 -7.45 -3.45 -16.20
CA MET A 64 -7.46 -2.38 -15.19
C MET A 64 -6.13 -2.30 -14.45
N TYR A 65 -5.49 -3.43 -14.19
CA TYR A 65 -4.18 -3.47 -13.56
C TYR A 65 -3.11 -2.80 -14.44
N ASP A 66 -3.09 -3.08 -15.74
CA ASP A 66 -2.19 -2.43 -16.69
C ASP A 66 -2.43 -0.92 -16.72
N ARG A 67 -3.70 -0.50 -16.80
CA ARG A 67 -4.08 0.91 -16.78
C ARG A 67 -3.62 1.62 -15.50
N VAL A 68 -3.79 0.98 -14.34
CA VAL A 68 -3.31 1.52 -13.06
C VAL A 68 -1.80 1.73 -13.09
N ARG A 69 -1.04 0.80 -13.65
CA ARG A 69 0.43 0.91 -13.71
C ARG A 69 0.91 2.01 -14.64
N ASP A 70 0.19 2.25 -15.72
CA ASP A 70 0.59 3.20 -16.76
C ASP A 70 0.12 4.63 -16.45
N GLU A 71 -1.07 4.80 -15.87
CA GLU A 71 -1.71 6.11 -15.68
C GLU A 71 -1.51 6.71 -14.29
N LEU A 72 -1.30 5.89 -13.26
CA LEU A 72 -1.32 6.34 -11.87
C LEU A 72 0.06 6.45 -11.24
N THR A 73 0.18 7.36 -10.28
CA THR A 73 1.32 7.33 -9.36
C THR A 73 1.25 6.08 -8.48
N LEU A 74 2.39 5.70 -7.87
CA LEU A 74 2.44 4.55 -6.97
C LEU A 74 1.38 4.61 -5.86
N HIS A 75 1.15 5.81 -5.29
CA HIS A 75 0.20 5.98 -4.21
C HIS A 75 -1.25 5.81 -4.68
N GLU A 76 -1.62 6.45 -5.80
CA GLU A 76 -2.96 6.31 -6.39
C GLU A 76 -3.23 4.87 -6.85
N GLY A 77 -2.21 4.23 -7.42
CA GLY A 77 -2.29 2.83 -7.82
C GLY A 77 -2.51 1.91 -6.63
N GLU A 78 -1.81 2.12 -5.51
CA GLU A 78 -2.05 1.37 -4.27
C GLU A 78 -3.50 1.56 -3.78
N SER A 79 -4.00 2.79 -3.81
CA SER A 79 -5.38 3.10 -3.40
C SER A 79 -6.42 2.37 -4.25
N VAL A 80 -6.23 2.33 -5.57
CA VAL A 80 -7.13 1.60 -6.48
C VAL A 80 -7.04 0.09 -6.27
N LEU A 81 -5.83 -0.45 -6.20
CA LEU A 81 -5.61 -1.90 -6.12
C LEU A 81 -6.06 -2.48 -4.78
N LEU A 82 -5.82 -1.79 -3.66
CA LEU A 82 -6.31 -2.23 -2.36
C LEU A 82 -7.83 -2.10 -2.24
N ALA A 83 -8.44 -1.03 -2.78
CA ALA A 83 -9.89 -0.94 -2.87
C ALA A 83 -10.47 -2.08 -3.72
N ALA A 84 -9.86 -2.38 -4.87
CA ALA A 84 -10.24 -3.52 -5.71
C ALA A 84 -10.13 -4.84 -4.92
N PHE A 85 -9.05 -5.06 -4.18
CA PHE A 85 -8.90 -6.24 -3.32
C PHE A 85 -10.05 -6.38 -2.32
N TYR A 86 -10.29 -5.35 -1.49
CA TYR A 86 -11.35 -5.41 -0.47
C TYR A 86 -12.73 -5.61 -1.06
N TRP A 87 -12.98 -5.07 -2.25
CA TRP A 87 -14.20 -5.30 -3.02
C TRP A 87 -14.41 -6.77 -3.38
N GLN A 88 -13.34 -7.53 -3.68
CA GLN A 88 -13.44 -8.95 -4.00
C GLN A 88 -13.60 -9.85 -2.76
N THR A 89 -13.44 -9.32 -1.56
CA THR A 89 -13.60 -10.08 -0.31
C THR A 89 -15.07 -10.18 0.12
N VAL A 90 -15.30 -10.90 1.21
CA VAL A 90 -16.62 -10.95 1.87
C VAL A 90 -17.12 -9.58 2.34
N LEU A 91 -16.24 -8.58 2.49
CA LEU A 91 -16.61 -7.24 2.94
C LEU A 91 -17.30 -6.41 1.85
N GLY A 92 -16.98 -6.63 0.57
CA GLY A 92 -17.49 -5.80 -0.52
C GLY A 92 -17.27 -4.30 -0.28
N MET A 93 -18.34 -3.50 -0.42
CA MET A 93 -18.29 -2.04 -0.22
C MET A 93 -17.89 -1.63 1.20
N ASP A 94 -18.19 -2.44 2.23
CA ASP A 94 -17.83 -2.10 3.61
C ASP A 94 -16.31 -2.08 3.79
N GLY A 95 -15.60 -3.00 3.13
CA GLY A 95 -14.14 -3.03 3.13
C GLY A 95 -13.54 -1.87 2.37
N VAL A 96 -14.09 -1.54 1.20
CA VAL A 96 -13.68 -0.37 0.40
C VAL A 96 -13.86 0.92 1.19
N ASN A 97 -15.03 1.11 1.80
CA ASN A 97 -15.34 2.30 2.58
C ASN A 97 -14.47 2.38 3.83
N ALA A 98 -14.20 1.26 4.51
CA ALA A 98 -13.29 1.24 5.65
C ALA A 98 -11.88 1.66 5.27
N TYR A 99 -11.40 1.22 4.11
CA TYR A 99 -10.10 1.59 3.56
C TYR A 99 -10.03 3.09 3.22
N LEU A 100 -10.93 3.57 2.38
CA LEU A 100 -10.91 4.96 1.89
C LEU A 100 -11.17 5.97 3.03
N ASN A 101 -12.18 5.72 3.88
CA ASN A 101 -12.55 6.67 4.95
C ASN A 101 -11.53 6.77 6.09
N ALA A 102 -10.59 5.82 6.19
CA ALA A 102 -9.47 5.89 7.13
C ALA A 102 -8.23 6.60 6.56
N GLY A 103 -8.35 7.21 5.38
CA GLY A 103 -7.30 8.02 4.78
C GLY A 103 -6.41 7.26 3.79
N GLU A 104 -6.88 6.15 3.24
CA GLU A 104 -6.14 5.31 2.28
C GLU A 104 -4.80 4.82 2.88
N GLY A 105 -3.93 4.24 2.05
CA GLY A 105 -2.61 3.75 2.43
C GLY A 105 -2.65 2.82 3.65
N LEU A 106 -1.67 2.99 4.54
CA LEU A 106 -1.47 2.07 5.66
C LEU A 106 -2.60 2.09 6.70
N ALA A 107 -3.11 3.28 7.04
CA ALA A 107 -4.16 3.43 8.03
C ALA A 107 -5.47 2.81 7.53
N GLY A 108 -5.81 3.08 6.27
CA GLY A 108 -6.92 2.43 5.58
C GLY A 108 -6.76 0.92 5.53
N ALA A 109 -5.59 0.44 5.11
CA ALA A 109 -5.32 -0.98 4.97
C ALA A 109 -5.47 -1.71 6.32
N LYS A 110 -4.94 -1.14 7.41
CA LYS A 110 -5.10 -1.69 8.75
C LYS A 110 -6.58 -1.84 9.13
N LYS A 111 -7.37 -0.78 8.96
CA LYS A 111 -8.78 -0.78 9.37
C LYS A 111 -9.60 -1.79 8.57
N ALA A 112 -9.42 -1.84 7.26
CA ALA A 112 -10.12 -2.79 6.40
C ALA A 112 -9.69 -4.23 6.68
N LEU A 113 -8.41 -4.47 6.98
CA LEU A 113 -7.91 -5.79 7.36
C LEU A 113 -8.50 -6.26 8.71
N GLU A 114 -8.57 -5.38 9.72
CA GLU A 114 -9.20 -5.70 11.01
C GLU A 114 -10.66 -6.13 10.81
N LEU A 115 -11.42 -5.42 9.98
CA LEU A 115 -12.79 -5.80 9.63
C LEU A 115 -12.83 -7.15 8.91
N LEU A 116 -11.89 -7.42 8.01
CA LEU A 116 -11.82 -8.68 7.28
C LEU A 116 -11.58 -9.87 8.22
N ILE A 117 -10.65 -9.70 9.16
CA ILE A 117 -10.34 -10.71 10.19
C ILE A 117 -11.58 -11.00 11.04
N LEU A 118 -12.29 -9.95 11.47
CA LEU A 118 -13.54 -10.08 12.22
C LEU A 118 -14.62 -10.81 11.41
N ALA A 119 -14.82 -10.43 10.15
CA ALA A 119 -15.82 -11.01 9.27
C ALA A 119 -15.57 -12.49 8.97
N LEU A 120 -14.30 -12.91 8.90
CA LEU A 120 -13.92 -14.30 8.69
C LEU A 120 -13.95 -15.15 9.96
N GLY A 121 -14.28 -14.54 11.12
CA GLY A 121 -14.26 -15.24 12.41
C GLY A 121 -12.86 -15.73 12.79
N ILE A 122 -11.82 -15.16 12.20
CA ILE A 122 -10.43 -15.51 12.51
C ILE A 122 -10.12 -14.91 13.87
N SER A 123 -10.01 -15.76 14.89
CA SER A 123 -9.73 -15.28 16.24
C SER A 123 -8.32 -14.65 16.29
N PRO A 124 -8.16 -13.43 16.86
CA PRO A 124 -6.84 -12.79 17.03
C PRO A 124 -5.85 -13.65 17.84
N THR A 125 -6.35 -14.63 18.61
CA THR A 125 -5.52 -15.58 19.38
C THR A 125 -5.16 -16.85 18.63
N GLN A 126 -5.81 -17.17 17.51
CA GLN A 126 -5.43 -18.30 16.63
C GLN A 126 -4.41 -17.93 15.55
N THR A 127 -4.22 -16.63 15.30
CA THR A 127 -3.08 -16.10 14.54
C THR A 127 -1.98 -15.70 15.54
N ALA A 128 -1.19 -16.67 16.01
CA ALA A 128 -0.17 -16.46 17.04
C ALA A 128 0.84 -15.34 16.70
N PRO A 129 1.59 -14.81 17.70
CA PRO A 129 1.14 -13.99 18.84
C PRO A 129 0.89 -12.53 18.39
N SER A 130 0.33 -11.71 19.29
CA SER A 130 -0.08 -10.29 19.14
C SER A 130 0.99 -9.27 18.69
N GLY A 131 2.07 -9.69 18.03
CA GLY A 131 3.01 -8.84 17.31
C GLY A 131 3.03 -9.09 15.80
N VAL A 132 2.36 -10.14 15.30
CA VAL A 132 2.30 -10.41 13.87
C VAL A 132 1.50 -9.32 13.18
N LEU A 133 0.28 -9.01 13.61
CA LEU A 133 -0.55 -7.92 13.05
C LEU A 133 0.19 -6.57 13.02
N GLU A 134 0.86 -6.19 14.11
CA GLU A 134 1.75 -5.01 14.18
C GLU A 134 2.95 -5.09 13.22
N SER A 135 3.47 -6.29 12.94
CA SER A 135 4.54 -6.53 11.96
C SER A 135 4.05 -6.69 10.51
N LEU A 136 2.74 -6.89 10.28
CA LEU A 136 2.12 -6.99 8.95
C LEU A 136 1.86 -5.61 8.37
N ILE A 137 1.49 -4.66 9.23
CA ILE A 137 1.27 -3.25 8.91
C ILE A 137 2.49 -2.69 8.12
N PRO A 138 3.75 -2.78 8.57
CA PRO A 138 4.91 -2.34 7.78
C PRO A 138 5.19 -3.13 6.50
N LYS A 139 4.74 -4.39 6.39
CA LYS A 139 5.05 -5.29 5.26
C LYS A 139 4.04 -5.19 4.12
N LEU A 140 2.83 -4.71 4.41
CA LEU A 140 1.76 -4.45 3.44
C LEU A 140 1.90 -3.08 2.78
N ALA A 141 2.70 -2.17 3.36
CA ALA A 141 3.06 -0.92 2.71
C ALA A 141 4.15 -1.20 1.64
N PRO A 142 3.90 -0.94 0.35
CA PRO A 142 4.97 -0.90 -0.63
C PRO A 142 5.83 0.34 -0.34
N THR A 143 6.90 0.20 0.43
CA THR A 143 7.96 1.21 0.46
C THR A 143 9.34 0.57 0.41
N PRO A 144 10.04 0.68 -0.73
CA PRO A 144 11.35 1.30 -0.71
C PRO A 144 11.16 2.82 -0.52
N PRO A 145 11.94 3.46 0.36
CA PRO A 145 11.94 4.91 0.46
C PRO A 145 12.50 5.52 -0.83
N THR A 146 11.67 6.17 -1.65
CA THR A 146 12.14 7.21 -2.58
C THR A 146 12.33 8.53 -1.81
N GLY A 147 13.14 8.43 -0.76
CA GLY A 147 13.64 9.55 0.02
C GLY A 147 15.14 9.72 -0.17
N ARG A 148 15.67 9.52 -1.38
CA ARG A 148 16.94 10.14 -1.74
C ARG A 148 16.62 11.57 -2.14
N ALA A 149 16.78 12.50 -1.19
CA ALA A 149 17.13 13.85 -1.58
C ALA A 149 18.40 13.73 -2.41
N THR A 150 18.26 13.73 -3.73
CA THR A 150 19.37 14.01 -4.62
C THR A 150 19.58 15.52 -4.49
N THR A 151 20.24 15.94 -3.42
CA THR A 151 20.96 17.20 -3.49
C THR A 151 22.01 16.99 -4.57
N THR A 152 21.82 17.70 -5.68
CA THR A 152 22.80 17.90 -6.73
C THR A 152 24.00 18.67 -6.18
N LEU A 153 24.77 18.02 -5.30
CA LEU A 153 26.01 18.57 -4.74
C LEU A 153 27.14 17.54 -4.58
N ASP A 154 26.96 16.31 -5.07
CA ASP A 154 28.01 15.25 -5.10
C ASP A 154 28.50 14.93 -6.52
N LYS A 155 28.32 15.86 -7.47
CA LYS A 155 29.01 15.86 -8.77
C LYS A 155 29.94 17.07 -8.91
N LEU A 156 30.77 17.33 -7.90
CA LEU A 156 31.91 18.23 -8.04
C LEU A 156 33.21 17.43 -7.92
N PRO A 157 34.12 17.52 -8.92
CA PRO A 157 35.33 16.73 -8.99
C PRO A 157 36.32 17.05 -7.84
N ALA A 158 37.17 16.07 -7.56
CA ALA A 158 38.15 16.01 -6.49
C ALA A 158 39.18 17.15 -6.51
N ALA A 159 38.82 18.32 -5.97
CA ALA A 159 39.79 19.37 -5.65
C ALA A 159 39.18 20.39 -4.69
N LYS A 160 39.06 20.04 -3.40
CA LYS A 160 39.11 20.96 -2.22
C LYS A 160 38.63 20.23 -0.96
N ARG A 161 39.44 19.28 -0.50
CA ARG A 161 39.32 18.71 0.84
C ARG A 161 40.08 19.62 1.81
N SER A 162 39.44 20.70 2.26
CA SER A 162 40.01 21.61 3.25
C SER A 162 39.70 21.10 4.66
N GLN A 163 40.74 20.67 5.37
CA GLN A 163 40.67 20.09 6.71
C GLN A 163 40.11 21.03 7.80
N PRO A 164 39.51 20.49 8.88
CA PRO A 164 39.25 21.26 10.10
C PRO A 164 40.56 21.42 10.91
N ARG A 165 41.04 22.66 11.08
CA ARG A 165 42.18 22.98 11.95
C ARG A 165 41.71 23.25 13.39
N LYS A 166 42.41 22.60 14.33
CA LYS A 166 42.27 22.66 15.81
C LYS A 166 42.32 24.09 16.39
N PRO A 167 41.71 24.31 17.59
CA PRO A 167 41.79 25.57 18.32
C PRO A 167 43.10 25.68 19.14
N LYS A 168 43.69 26.87 19.23
CA LYS A 168 44.71 27.21 20.25
C LYS A 168 44.80 28.71 20.53
N THR A 169 44.39 29.06 21.76
CA THR A 169 45.05 29.96 22.74
C THR A 169 45.80 31.20 22.23
N GLY A 170 45.26 32.38 22.54
CA GLY A 170 45.96 33.66 22.48
C GLY A 170 46.46 34.12 23.86
N LYS A 171 47.74 34.52 23.90
CA LYS A 171 48.41 35.40 24.88
C LYS A 171 49.69 35.92 24.19
N PRO A 172 50.32 37.04 24.58
CA PRO A 172 49.84 38.28 25.21
C PRO A 172 50.33 39.58 24.50
N ALA A 173 49.93 40.72 25.09
CA ALA A 173 50.66 42.00 25.23
C ALA A 173 50.76 42.99 24.05
N ALA A 174 50.13 44.16 24.23
CA ALA A 174 50.83 45.45 24.41
C ALA A 174 50.00 46.30 25.40
#